data_AF-A0A7X9P8L7-F1
#
_entry.id   AF-A0A7X9P8L7-F1
#
_cell.length_a   1.000
_cell.length_b   1.000
_cell.length_c   1.000
_cell.angle_alpha   90.00
_cell.angle_beta   90.00
_cell.angle_gamma   90.00
#
_symmetry.space_group_name_H-M   'P 1'
#
loop_
_entity.id
_entity.type
_entity.pdbx_description
1 polymer ?
#
loop_
_entity_poly.entity_id
_entity_poly.type
_entity_poly.pdbx_seq_one_letter_code
_entity_poly.pdbx_strand_id
1 'polypeptide(L)'
;ATTGGTTAATGTTGTAGGTAATTAPATPPARAAGSPAPTKQYFLITQGTGGAAVGETVQVNINGRTVRTLDSAAAQVIVNVTDWLNVGGNSVTMLSTKKQNYVAGSSSSTFQVIVGEGHVEAGGQVVIDNPLVTYTRTAADATANSRTFSLTAR
;
A
#
# COMPACT_ATOMS: atom_id res chain seq x y z
N ALA A 1 -35.23 -60.87 -9.68
CA ALA A 1 -34.74 -60.68 -11.07
C ALA A 1 -33.30 -60.16 -11.02
N THR A 2 -32.56 -60.36 -12.10
CA THR A 2 -31.09 -60.18 -12.28
C THR A 2 -30.90 -59.32 -13.57
N THR A 3 -29.80 -58.63 -13.90
CA THR A 3 -28.38 -58.70 -13.50
C THR A 3 -27.67 -57.36 -13.73
N GLY A 4 -26.60 -57.07 -12.99
CA GLY A 4 -25.48 -56.22 -13.47
C GLY A 4 -25.37 -54.80 -12.87
N GLY A 5 -24.18 -54.19 -12.83
CA GLY A 5 -22.86 -54.70 -13.22
C GLY A 5 -21.84 -53.61 -13.58
N THR A 6 -21.04 -53.17 -12.59
CA THR A 6 -19.70 -52.54 -12.66
C THR A 6 -19.30 -51.61 -13.83
N THR A 7 -18.84 -50.40 -13.50
CA THR A 7 -17.49 -49.90 -13.88
C THR A 7 -16.97 -48.91 -12.83
N ALA A 8 -15.65 -48.87 -12.64
CA ALA A 8 -14.97 -47.95 -11.71
C ALA A 8 -14.34 -46.77 -12.47
N ALA A 9 -14.18 -45.64 -11.79
CA ALA A 9 -13.30 -44.55 -12.22
C ALA A 9 -12.56 -43.95 -11.02
N THR A 10 -11.26 -44.21 -10.93
CA THR A 10 -10.33 -43.59 -9.98
C THR A 10 -10.11 -42.11 -10.31
N GLY A 11 -10.18 -41.26 -9.29
CA GLY A 11 -9.86 -39.83 -9.37
C GLY A 11 -9.12 -39.37 -8.11
N THR A 12 -7.82 -39.67 -8.04
CA THR A 12 -6.93 -39.15 -6.99
C THR A 12 -6.53 -37.69 -7.25
N THR A 13 -5.97 -37.05 -6.22
CA THR A 13 -5.36 -35.71 -6.20
C THR A 13 -6.38 -34.54 -6.07
N GLY A 14 -6.11 -33.51 -5.25
CA GLY A 14 -4.90 -33.30 -4.46
C GLY A 14 -5.10 -32.39 -3.24
N THR A 15 -4.16 -32.52 -2.31
CA THR A 15 -3.98 -31.66 -1.15
C THR A 15 -3.94 -30.19 -1.57
N ALA A 16 -4.97 -29.42 -1.20
CA ALA A 16 -4.90 -27.96 -1.22
C ALA A 16 -3.98 -27.51 -0.06
N GLY A 17 -2.67 -27.66 -0.28
CA GLY A 17 -1.66 -27.20 0.66
C GLY A 17 -1.80 -25.69 0.82
N GLY A 18 -2.04 -25.25 2.06
CA GLY A 18 -1.99 -23.85 2.41
C GLY A 18 -0.57 -23.33 2.30
N THR A 19 -0.13 -22.99 1.09
CA THR A 19 1.01 -22.10 0.90
C THR A 19 0.61 -20.74 1.45
N ALA A 20 0.94 -20.51 2.71
CA ALA A 20 1.02 -19.17 3.27
C ALA A 20 1.93 -18.36 2.34
N ALA A 21 1.33 -17.44 1.59
CA ALA A 21 2.08 -16.57 0.70
C ALA A 21 2.94 -15.66 1.57
N THR A 22 4.21 -16.01 1.73
CA THR A 22 5.23 -15.07 2.17
C THR A 22 5.20 -13.90 1.21
N THR A 23 4.68 -12.77 1.66
CA THR A 23 4.62 -11.52 0.91
C THR A 23 6.04 -11.02 0.66
N ALA A 24 6.62 -11.49 -0.44
CA ALA A 24 7.82 -10.90 -0.99
C ALA A 24 7.59 -9.40 -1.16
N PRO A 25 8.56 -8.53 -0.82
CA PRO A 25 8.44 -7.11 -1.10
C PRO A 25 8.17 -6.94 -2.59
N ALA A 26 7.12 -6.21 -2.94
CA ALA A 26 6.73 -6.01 -4.33
C ALA A 26 7.89 -5.34 -5.08
N THR A 27 8.55 -6.08 -5.97
CA THR A 27 9.61 -5.54 -6.81
C THR A 27 9.05 -4.37 -7.60
N PRO A 28 9.73 -3.20 -7.65
CA PRO A 28 9.31 -2.12 -8.53
C PRO A 28 9.12 -2.66 -9.94
N PRO A 29 7.94 -2.47 -10.55
CA PRO A 29 7.67 -2.96 -11.89
C PRO A 29 8.61 -2.23 -12.85
N ALA A 30 9.24 -2.96 -13.77
CA ALA A 30 10.08 -2.35 -14.79
C ALA A 30 9.33 -1.19 -15.46
N ARG A 31 9.93 0.02 -15.43
CA ARG A 31 9.28 1.18 -16.04
C ARG A 31 9.09 0.92 -17.54
N ALA A 32 7.99 1.42 -18.09
CA ALA A 32 7.71 1.31 -19.52
C ALA A 32 8.91 1.82 -20.33
N ALA A 33 9.38 0.99 -21.27
CA ALA A 33 10.53 1.32 -22.10
C ALA A 33 10.24 2.61 -22.89
N GLY A 34 11.10 3.62 -22.71
CA GLY A 34 10.94 4.95 -23.32
C GLY A 34 10.37 6.03 -22.40
N SER A 35 9.84 5.71 -21.21
CA SER A 35 9.49 6.76 -20.24
C SER A 35 10.75 7.34 -19.58
N PRO A 36 11.01 8.66 -19.67
CA PRO A 36 12.13 9.30 -19.00
C PRO A 36 12.01 9.16 -17.47
N ALA A 37 13.14 9.25 -16.77
CA ALA A 37 13.11 9.23 -15.31
C ALA A 37 12.65 10.58 -14.79
N PRO A 38 11.82 10.63 -13.74
CA PRO A 38 11.71 11.85 -12.95
C PRO A 38 13.10 12.32 -12.53
N THR A 39 13.38 13.60 -12.74
CA THR A 39 14.64 14.23 -12.34
C THR A 39 14.68 14.50 -10.84
N LYS A 40 13.52 14.50 -10.18
CA LYS A 40 13.36 14.54 -8.72
C LYS A 40 13.18 13.15 -8.14
N GLN A 41 13.65 12.96 -6.90
CA GLN A 41 13.30 11.80 -6.12
C GLN A 41 11.96 12.04 -5.41
N TYR A 42 11.15 10.99 -5.36
CA TYR A 42 9.84 11.00 -4.73
C TYR A 42 9.84 9.99 -3.59
N PHE A 43 9.40 10.45 -2.42
CA PHE A 43 9.34 9.62 -1.22
C PHE A 43 7.91 9.56 -0.71
N LEU A 44 7.53 8.35 -0.30
CA LEU A 44 6.39 8.10 0.55
C LEU A 44 6.89 8.01 1.98
N ILE A 45 6.32 8.82 2.86
CA ILE A 45 6.54 8.72 4.31
C ILE A 45 5.20 8.51 5.02
N THR A 46 5.21 7.69 6.07
CA THR A 46 4.16 7.77 7.10
C THR A 46 4.62 8.71 8.21
N GLN A 47 3.66 9.33 8.89
CA GLN A 47 3.88 10.05 10.14
C GLN A 47 2.58 10.04 10.97
N GLY A 48 2.65 10.41 12.23
CA GLY A 48 1.45 10.49 13.07
C GLY A 48 1.75 10.26 14.54
N THR A 49 0.70 10.38 15.36
CA THR A 49 0.78 10.27 16.82
C THR A 49 -0.29 9.30 17.28
N GLY A 50 0.08 8.29 18.07
CA GLY A 50 -0.88 7.28 18.53
C GLY A 50 -1.44 6.38 17.43
N GLY A 51 -0.69 6.14 16.35
CA GLY A 51 -1.17 5.39 15.17
C GLY A 51 -1.77 4.00 15.47
N ALA A 52 -1.33 3.32 16.53
CA ALA A 52 -1.95 2.08 16.98
C ALA A 52 -3.45 2.23 17.34
N ALA A 53 -3.85 3.37 17.89
CA ALA A 53 -5.25 3.69 18.20
C ALA A 53 -6.08 4.00 16.94
N VAL A 54 -5.45 4.33 15.81
CA VAL A 54 -6.15 4.54 14.52
C VAL A 54 -6.62 3.20 13.91
N GLY A 55 -5.97 2.09 14.28
CA GLY A 55 -6.41 0.72 13.98
C GLY A 55 -6.67 0.43 12.50
N GLU A 56 -5.88 1.02 11.61
CA GLU A 56 -6.16 1.07 10.18
C GLU A 56 -4.98 0.56 9.35
N THR A 57 -5.27 -0.09 8.24
CA THR A 57 -4.29 -0.53 7.26
C THR A 57 -4.56 0.19 5.95
N VAL A 58 -3.59 0.98 5.47
CA VAL A 58 -3.68 1.76 4.23
C VAL A 58 -2.83 1.10 3.15
N GLN A 59 -3.49 0.56 2.14
CA GLN A 59 -2.82 0.09 0.92
C GLN A 59 -2.62 1.26 -0.03
N VAL A 60 -1.37 1.51 -0.43
CA VAL A 60 -1.02 2.58 -1.37
C VAL A 60 -0.70 1.98 -2.73
N ASN A 61 -1.52 2.39 -3.72
CA ASN A 61 -1.38 2.01 -5.11
C ASN A 61 -0.93 3.23 -5.92
N ILE A 62 0.11 3.09 -6.74
CA ILE A 62 0.56 4.12 -7.68
C ILE A 62 0.37 3.57 -9.10
N ASN A 63 -0.28 4.36 -9.96
CA ASN A 63 -0.60 4.01 -11.35
C ASN A 63 -1.31 2.65 -11.47
N GLY A 64 -2.22 2.37 -10.53
CA GLY A 64 -2.98 1.11 -10.44
C GLY A 64 -2.23 -0.08 -9.84
N ARG A 65 -0.97 0.09 -9.39
CA ARG A 65 -0.12 -0.98 -8.86
C ARG A 65 0.16 -0.79 -7.37
N THR A 66 -0.01 -1.85 -6.58
CA THR A 66 0.30 -1.81 -5.13
C THR A 66 1.78 -1.61 -4.88
N VAL A 67 2.14 -0.48 -4.28
CA VAL A 67 3.52 -0.15 -3.89
C VAL A 67 3.80 -0.73 -2.50
N ARG A 68 2.92 -0.43 -1.54
CA ARG A 68 3.06 -0.92 -0.17
C ARG A 68 1.74 -0.89 0.58
N THR A 69 1.62 -1.81 1.52
CA THR A 69 0.57 -1.79 2.56
C THR A 69 1.19 -1.28 3.86
N LEU A 70 0.56 -0.27 4.45
CA LEU A 70 1.02 0.46 5.63
C LEU A 70 0.04 0.15 6.77
N ASP A 71 0.52 -0.28 7.93
CA ASP A 71 -0.35 -0.40 9.11
C ASP A 71 -0.14 0.81 10.02
N SER A 72 -1.22 1.38 10.54
CA SER A 72 -1.14 2.57 11.40
C SER A 72 -0.46 2.27 12.74
N ALA A 73 -0.42 1.01 13.19
CA ALA A 73 0.31 0.57 14.38
C ALA A 73 1.80 0.26 14.11
N ALA A 74 2.25 0.29 12.85
CA ALA A 74 3.66 0.05 12.52
C ALA A 74 4.53 1.29 12.85
N ALA A 75 5.85 1.07 12.90
CA ALA A 75 6.82 2.15 12.95
C ALA A 75 6.76 3.04 11.70
N GLN A 76 7.44 4.19 11.75
CA GLN A 76 7.52 5.08 10.61
C GLN A 76 8.08 4.36 9.37
N VAL A 77 7.37 4.47 8.24
CA VAL A 77 7.74 3.85 6.97
C VAL A 77 8.18 4.94 6.02
N ILE A 78 9.40 4.82 5.50
CA ILE A 78 9.96 5.67 4.45
C ILE A 78 10.25 4.77 3.26
N VAL A 79 9.77 5.16 2.08
CA VAL A 79 9.91 4.39 0.83
C VAL A 79 10.22 5.36 -0.31
N ASN A 80 11.29 5.09 -1.06
CA ASN A 80 11.50 5.74 -2.34
C ASN A 80 10.49 5.17 -3.36
N VAL A 81 9.64 6.04 -3.91
CA VAL A 81 8.59 5.68 -4.89
C VAL A 81 8.89 6.19 -6.30
N THR A 82 10.09 6.74 -6.51
CA THR A 82 10.55 7.32 -7.79
C THR A 82 10.39 6.35 -8.96
N ASP A 83 10.77 5.08 -8.79
CA ASP A 83 10.65 4.04 -9.83
C ASP A 83 9.21 3.62 -10.14
N TRP A 84 8.25 3.94 -9.28
CA TRP A 84 6.82 3.65 -9.47
C TRP A 84 6.09 4.78 -10.22
N LEU A 85 6.76 5.93 -10.40
CA LEU A 85 6.23 7.12 -11.03
C LEU A 85 6.75 7.28 -12.46
N ASN A 86 5.91 7.85 -13.31
CA ASN A 86 6.26 8.30 -14.65
C ASN A 86 6.37 9.82 -14.64
N VAL A 87 7.22 10.40 -15.49
CA VAL A 87 7.21 11.85 -15.74
C VAL A 87 5.84 12.27 -16.28
N GLY A 88 5.30 13.37 -15.75
CA GLY A 88 3.93 13.83 -16.02
C GLY A 88 2.93 13.33 -14.98
N GLY A 89 1.69 13.09 -15.41
CA GLY A 89 0.57 12.74 -14.53
C GLY A 89 0.61 11.29 -14.02
N ASN A 90 0.45 11.14 -12.71
CA ASN A 90 0.36 9.87 -12.00
C ASN A 90 -0.90 9.84 -11.14
N SER A 91 -1.40 8.64 -10.86
CA SER A 91 -2.54 8.41 -9.98
C SER A 91 -2.09 7.66 -8.72
N VAL A 92 -2.34 8.23 -7.54
CA VAL A 92 -2.04 7.62 -6.23
C VAL A 92 -3.36 7.32 -5.53
N THR A 93 -3.73 6.04 -5.44
CA THR A 93 -4.92 5.59 -4.72
C THR A 93 -4.53 5.02 -3.37
N MET A 94 -5.15 5.54 -2.30
CA MET A 94 -4.98 5.05 -0.94
C MET A 94 -6.28 4.37 -0.50
N LEU A 95 -6.20 3.06 -0.23
CA LEU A 95 -7.31 2.24 0.26
C LEU A 95 -7.11 1.96 1.75
N SER A 96 -7.88 2.65 2.58
CA SER A 96 -7.94 2.50 4.03
C SER A 96 -8.93 1.39 4.40
N THR A 97 -8.45 0.38 5.11
CA THR A 97 -9.24 -0.71 5.69
C THR A 97 -9.11 -0.72 7.21
N LYS A 98 -10.22 -0.76 7.94
CA LYS A 98 -10.19 -0.86 9.41
C LYS A 98 -9.99 -2.31 9.87
N LYS A 99 -9.34 -2.46 11.03
CA LYS A 99 -9.26 -3.76 11.73
C LYS A 99 -10.67 -4.23 12.13
N GLN A 100 -10.86 -5.55 12.14
CA GLN A 100 -12.14 -6.14 12.55
C GLN A 100 -12.45 -5.77 14.01
N ASN A 101 -13.71 -5.43 14.30
CA ASN A 101 -14.17 -4.95 15.61
C ASN A 101 -13.47 -3.65 16.09
N TYR A 102 -13.00 -2.80 15.16
CA TYR A 102 -12.44 -1.50 15.50
C TYR A 102 -13.46 -0.61 16.23
N VAL A 103 -13.05 -0.05 17.38
CA VAL A 103 -13.81 0.93 18.15
C VAL A 103 -13.19 2.31 17.90
N ALA A 104 -14.02 3.29 17.53
CA ALA A 104 -13.56 4.66 17.28
C ALA A 104 -12.92 5.26 18.54
N GLY A 105 -11.71 5.78 18.39
CA GLY A 105 -10.96 6.46 19.44
C GLY A 105 -11.01 7.99 19.33
N SER A 106 -10.12 8.68 20.05
CA SER A 106 -10.01 10.14 20.01
C SER A 106 -9.38 10.63 18.71
N SER A 107 -9.91 11.72 18.15
CA SER A 107 -9.33 12.44 17.01
C SER A 107 -7.91 12.98 17.26
N SER A 108 -7.45 13.01 18.53
CA SER A 108 -6.05 13.31 18.89
C SER A 108 -5.04 12.29 18.33
N SER A 109 -5.47 11.05 18.09
CA SER A 109 -4.62 10.05 17.44
C SER A 109 -4.76 10.17 15.93
N THR A 110 -3.63 10.43 15.25
CA THR A 110 -3.59 10.68 13.81
C THR A 110 -2.60 9.76 13.11
N PHE A 111 -2.93 9.37 11.90
CA PHE A 111 -2.08 8.66 10.96
C PHE A 111 -2.10 9.41 9.63
N GLN A 112 -0.92 9.71 9.11
CA GLN A 112 -0.75 10.47 7.88
C GLN A 112 0.16 9.71 6.93
N VAL A 113 -0.23 9.67 5.66
CA VAL A 113 0.61 9.20 4.55
C VAL A 113 0.88 10.39 3.66
N ILE A 114 2.15 10.72 3.47
CA ILE A 114 2.60 11.84 2.63
C ILE A 114 3.40 11.26 1.48
N VAL A 115 3.12 11.73 0.26
CA VAL A 115 3.94 11.49 -0.93
C VAL A 115 4.37 12.84 -1.48
N GLY A 116 5.68 13.03 -1.67
CA GLY A 116 6.22 14.31 -2.10
C GLY A 116 7.57 14.19 -2.79
N GLU A 117 7.98 15.29 -3.42
CA GLU A 117 9.36 15.49 -3.89
C GLU A 117 10.24 15.66 -2.66
N GLY A 118 11.39 15.01 -2.65
CA GLY A 118 12.31 15.02 -1.52
C GLY A 118 13.70 14.55 -1.89
N HIS A 119 14.58 14.51 -0.90
CA HIS A 119 15.95 14.02 -1.05
C HIS A 119 16.44 13.35 0.24
N VAL A 120 17.56 12.62 0.13
CA VAL A 120 18.26 12.05 1.28
C VAL A 120 19.36 13.01 1.70
N GLU A 121 19.28 13.50 2.93
CA GLU A 121 20.26 14.37 3.56
C GLU A 121 21.56 13.64 3.94
N ALA A 122 22.63 14.40 4.17
CA ALA A 122 23.91 13.87 4.63
C ALA A 122 23.78 13.32 6.07
N GLY A 123 23.50 12.02 6.17
CA GLY A 123 23.12 11.34 7.42
C GLY A 123 21.99 10.34 7.27
N GLY A 124 21.41 10.19 6.07
CA GLY A 124 20.39 9.17 5.77
C GLY A 124 18.97 9.56 6.17
N GLN A 125 18.75 10.80 6.63
CA GLN A 125 17.41 11.33 6.83
C GLN A 125 16.76 11.68 5.48
N VAL A 126 15.47 11.44 5.35
CA VAL A 126 14.70 11.82 4.15
C VAL A 126 13.91 13.09 4.44
N VAL A 127 14.16 14.13 3.66
CA VAL A 127 13.45 15.39 3.72
C VAL A 127 12.47 15.45 2.55
N ILE A 128 11.20 15.78 2.81
CA ILE A 128 10.21 16.10 1.79
C ILE A 128 10.28 17.62 1.56
N ASP A 129 10.81 18.03 0.41
CA ASP A 129 10.87 19.44 0.00
C ASP A 129 9.48 19.98 -0.39
N ASN A 130 8.67 19.13 -1.05
CA ASN A 130 7.36 19.52 -1.55
C ASN A 130 6.35 18.36 -1.41
N PRO A 131 5.45 18.40 -0.41
CA PRO A 131 4.40 17.40 -0.24
C PRO A 131 3.31 17.58 -1.31
N LEU A 132 3.15 16.59 -2.18
CA LEU A 132 2.22 16.64 -3.32
C LEU A 132 0.90 15.91 -3.03
N VAL A 133 0.93 14.91 -2.16
CA VAL A 133 -0.25 14.19 -1.67
C VAL A 133 -0.12 14.03 -0.16
N THR A 134 -1.13 14.45 0.59
CA THR A 134 -1.25 14.20 2.03
C THR A 134 -2.60 13.55 2.31
N TYR A 135 -2.56 12.37 2.92
CA TYR A 135 -3.73 11.62 3.34
C TYR A 135 -3.72 11.47 4.86
N THR A 136 -4.66 12.14 5.53
CA THR A 136 -4.77 12.17 6.99
C THR A 136 -5.99 11.36 7.44
N ARG A 137 -5.80 10.56 8.48
CA ARG A 137 -6.79 9.71 9.12
C ARG A 137 -6.67 9.82 10.62
N THR A 138 -7.79 9.73 11.32
CA THR A 138 -7.84 9.83 12.78
C THR A 138 -8.43 8.57 13.39
N ALA A 139 -8.27 8.38 14.71
CA ALA A 139 -8.96 7.28 15.39
C ALA A 139 -10.48 7.50 15.50
N ALA A 140 -10.97 8.73 15.29
CA ALA A 140 -12.40 9.02 15.23
C ALA A 140 -13.04 8.54 13.91
N ASP A 141 -12.26 8.42 12.83
CA ASP A 141 -12.71 7.80 11.59
C ASP A 141 -12.96 6.31 11.84
N ALA A 142 -14.21 5.85 11.78
CA ALA A 142 -14.57 4.44 12.01
C ALA A 142 -14.75 3.61 10.72
N THR A 143 -14.81 4.25 9.56
CA THR A 143 -15.18 3.63 8.27
C THR A 143 -13.97 3.41 7.38
N ALA A 144 -14.03 2.36 6.55
CA ALA A 144 -13.10 2.20 5.43
C ALA A 144 -13.23 3.37 4.44
N ASN A 145 -12.15 3.71 3.75
CA ASN A 145 -12.08 4.87 2.87
C ASN A 145 -11.21 4.55 1.64
N SER A 146 -11.57 5.07 0.48
CA SER A 146 -10.73 5.00 -0.72
C SER A 146 -10.62 6.38 -1.32
N ARG A 147 -9.39 6.86 -1.52
CA ARG A 147 -9.14 8.19 -2.06
C ARG A 147 -8.03 8.16 -3.10
N THR A 148 -8.35 8.63 -4.30
CA THR A 148 -7.39 8.78 -5.39
C THR A 148 -6.95 10.24 -5.49
N PHE A 149 -5.65 10.44 -5.66
CA PHE A 149 -5.00 11.73 -5.81
C PHE A 149 -4.23 11.76 -7.12
N SER A 150 -4.29 12.89 -7.82
CA SER A 150 -3.47 13.13 -9.01
C SER A 150 -2.16 13.80 -8.60
N LEU A 151 -1.04 13.23 -9.05
CA LEU A 151 0.32 13.64 -8.71
C LEU A 151 1.09 13.91 -10.01
N THR A 152 1.69 15.09 -10.17
CA THR A 152 2.55 15.38 -11.32
C THR A 152 4.01 15.22 -10.93
N ALA A 153 4.73 14.30 -11.57
CA ALA A 153 6.16 14.09 -11.38
C ALA A 153 6.99 14.68 -12.54
N ARG A 154 8.26 15.00 -12.29
CA ARG A 154 9.16 15.77 -13.16
C ARG A 154 10.63 15.42 -12.92
#